data_AF-A0A523E2P4-F1
#
_entry.id   AF-A0A523E2P4-F1
#
_cell.length_a   1.000
_cell.length_b   1.000
_cell.length_c   1.000
_cell.angle_alpha   90.00
_cell.angle_beta   90.00
_cell.angle_gamma   90.00
#
_symmetry.space_group_name_H-M   'P 1'
#
loop_
_entity.id
_entity.type
_entity.pdbx_description
1 polymer ?
#
loop_
_entity_poly.entity_id
_entity_poly.type
_entity_poly.pdbx_seq_one_letter_code
_entity_poly.pdbx_strand_id
1 'polypeptide(L)'
;MRHGYFKKLEELSRDELVHSAAKLVVAENGNIATLIAHLAEMSARKTALELGYKSLYDYCICALHLSEGAVPARIHVANVSRRFPQLLVALDRQRR
;
A
#
# COMPACT_ATOMS: atom_id res chain seq x y z
N MET A 1 -20.23 3.24 23.44
CA MET A 1 -19.03 3.52 24.25
C MET A 1 -18.01 4.23 23.37
N ARG A 2 -17.49 5.38 23.79
CA ARG A 2 -16.49 6.11 23.02
C ARG A 2 -15.15 5.37 23.18
N HIS A 3 -14.62 4.80 22.08
CA HIS A 3 -13.39 4.00 22.10
C HIS A 3 -12.23 4.78 22.74
N GLY A 4 -11.41 4.13 23.56
CA GLY A 4 -10.25 4.76 24.22
C GLY A 4 -9.24 5.40 23.25
N TYR A 5 -9.29 5.03 21.98
CA TYR A 5 -8.57 5.69 20.89
C TYR A 5 -9.06 7.13 20.63
N PHE A 6 -10.37 7.34 20.54
CA PHE A 6 -10.93 8.68 20.32
C PHE A 6 -10.66 9.62 21.49
N LYS A 7 -10.67 9.10 22.73
CA LYS A 7 -10.31 9.90 23.91
C LYS A 7 -8.87 10.44 23.81
N LYS A 8 -7.91 9.62 23.38
CA LYS A 8 -6.52 10.05 23.16
C LYS A 8 -6.40 11.12 22.08
N LEU A 9 -7.21 11.05 21.02
CA LEU A 9 -7.22 12.07 19.97
C LEU A 9 -7.81 13.40 20.44
N GLU A 10 -8.82 13.36 21.31
CA GLU A 10 -9.42 14.56 21.92
C GLU A 10 -8.46 15.29 22.88
N GLU A 11 -7.47 14.58 23.43
CA GLU A 11 -6.44 15.15 24.31
C GLU A 11 -5.29 15.83 23.54
N LEU A 12 -5.19 15.65 22.21
CA LEU A 12 -4.18 16.30 21.38
C LEU A 12 -4.55 17.76 21.09
N SER A 13 -3.56 18.64 21.09
CA SER A 13 -3.72 19.97 20.51
C SER A 13 -3.94 19.90 19.00
N ARG A 14 -4.41 21.01 18.40
CA ARG A 14 -4.62 21.12 16.96
C ARG A 14 -3.34 20.78 16.17
N ASP A 15 -2.20 21.30 16.59
CA ASP A 15 -0.93 21.10 15.89
C ASP A 15 -0.45 19.65 16.02
N GLU A 16 -0.62 19.03 17.18
CA GLU A 16 -0.30 17.60 17.38
C GLU A 16 -1.20 16.69 16.55
N LEU A 17 -2.48 17.02 16.43
CA LEU A 17 -3.43 16.25 15.62
C LEU A 17 -3.07 16.35 14.12
N VAL A 18 -2.73 17.54 13.63
CA VAL A 18 -2.29 17.74 12.24
C VAL A 18 -0.97 17.02 11.97
N HIS A 19 0.01 17.13 12.87
CA HIS A 19 1.32 16.49 12.73
C HIS A 19 1.21 14.96 12.75
N SER A 20 0.41 14.42 13.67
CA SER A 20 0.18 12.97 13.76
C SER A 20 -0.52 12.42 12.51
N ALA A 21 -1.53 13.13 11.99
CA ALA A 21 -2.17 12.77 10.72
C ALA A 21 -1.19 12.78 9.54
N ALA A 22 -0.34 13.80 9.43
CA ALA A 22 0.69 13.87 8.38
C ALA A 22 1.68 12.69 8.47
N LYS A 23 2.11 12.31 9.68
CA LYS A 23 2.96 11.14 9.90
C LYS A 23 2.29 9.84 9.47
N LEU A 24 0.98 9.69 9.74
CA LEU A 24 0.23 8.51 9.32
C LEU A 24 0.15 8.40 7.80
N VAL A 25 -0.01 9.52 7.08
CA VAL A 25 0.03 9.52 5.60
C VAL A 25 1.38 9.06 5.06
N VAL A 26 2.50 9.49 5.67
CA VAL A 26 3.84 9.01 5.27
C VAL A 26 3.97 7.50 5.50
N ALA A 27 3.52 7.01 6.65
CA ALA A 27 3.53 5.58 6.95
C ALA A 27 2.62 4.77 6.02
N GLU A 28 1.43 5.28 5.71
CA GLU A 28 0.49 4.67 4.77
C GLU A 28 1.10 4.57 3.37
N ASN A 29 1.70 5.65 2.88
CA ASN A 29 2.38 5.66 1.58
C ASN A 29 3.54 4.67 1.54
N GLY A 30 4.34 4.56 2.61
CA GLY A 30 5.39 3.56 2.73
C GLY A 30 4.86 2.12 2.69
N ASN A 31 3.70 1.86 3.30
CA ASN A 31 3.05 0.55 3.25
C ASN A 31 2.53 0.24 1.83
N ILE A 32 1.93 1.22 1.15
CA ILE A 32 1.46 1.08 -0.24
C ILE A 32 2.65 0.80 -1.18
N ALA A 33 3.75 1.53 -1.03
CA ALA A 33 5.00 1.33 -1.75
C ALA A 33 5.52 -0.11 -1.57
N THR A 34 5.56 -0.59 -0.33
CA THR A 34 5.97 -1.97 0.00
C THR A 34 5.03 -2.99 -0.65
N LEU A 35 3.71 -2.78 -0.59
CA LEU A 35 2.73 -3.65 -1.25
C LEU A 35 2.95 -3.70 -2.76
N ILE A 36 3.17 -2.56 -3.41
CA ILE A 36 3.44 -2.50 -4.86
C ILE A 36 4.69 -3.31 -5.23
N ALA A 37 5.74 -3.27 -4.42
CA ALA A 37 6.94 -4.08 -4.64
C ALA A 37 6.64 -5.59 -4.60
N HIS A 38 5.79 -6.04 -3.66
CA HIS A 38 5.36 -7.43 -3.61
C HIS A 38 4.51 -7.81 -4.82
N LEU A 39 3.56 -6.94 -5.22
CA LEU A 39 2.75 -7.15 -6.42
C LEU A 39 3.61 -7.21 -7.70
N ALA A 40 4.71 -6.46 -7.75
CA ALA A 40 5.67 -6.52 -8.85
C ALA A 40 6.34 -7.89 -8.94
N GLU A 41 6.80 -8.43 -7.82
CA GLU A 41 7.40 -9.77 -7.78
C GLU A 41 6.37 -10.87 -8.10
N MET A 42 5.15 -10.76 -7.57
CA MET A 42 4.05 -11.70 -7.87
C MET A 42 3.66 -11.67 -9.35
N SER A 43 3.65 -10.49 -9.98
CA SER A 43 3.49 -10.33 -11.43
C SER A 43 4.61 -11.03 -12.19
N ALA A 44 5.85 -10.98 -11.70
CA ALA A 44 7.00 -11.63 -12.31
C ALA A 44 6.93 -13.15 -12.27
N ARG A 45 6.56 -13.69 -11.11
CA ARG A 45 6.44 -15.14 -10.88
C ARG A 45 5.12 -15.72 -11.36
N LYS A 46 4.18 -14.89 -11.84
CA LYS A 46 2.80 -15.30 -12.13
C LYS A 46 2.11 -15.95 -10.92
N THR A 47 2.48 -15.57 -9.70
CA THR A 47 2.01 -16.19 -8.45
C THR A 47 0.50 -16.20 -8.32
N ALA A 48 -0.20 -15.18 -8.80
CA ALA A 48 -1.66 -15.17 -8.80
C ALA A 48 -2.26 -16.36 -9.59
N LEU A 49 -1.64 -16.74 -10.71
CA LEU A 49 -2.07 -17.88 -11.51
C LEU A 49 -1.74 -19.21 -10.82
N GLU A 50 -0.57 -19.31 -10.19
CA GLU A 50 -0.18 -20.49 -9.40
C GLU A 50 -1.13 -20.73 -8.21
N LEU A 51 -1.69 -19.66 -7.66
CA LEU A 51 -2.70 -19.70 -6.60
C LEU A 51 -4.13 -19.90 -7.13
N GLY A 52 -4.33 -20.04 -8.45
CA GLY A 52 -5.64 -20.34 -9.06
C GLY A 52 -6.51 -19.13 -9.40
N TYR A 53 -6.00 -17.91 -9.27
CA TYR A 53 -6.72 -16.68 -9.66
C TYR A 53 -6.59 -16.42 -11.15
N LYS A 54 -7.55 -15.68 -11.72
CA LYS A 54 -7.59 -15.40 -13.17
C LYS A 54 -6.53 -14.38 -13.60
N SER A 55 -6.07 -13.55 -12.67
CA SER A 55 -5.06 -12.52 -12.89
C SER A 55 -4.56 -11.96 -11.56
N LEU A 56 -3.51 -11.12 -11.59
CA LEU A 56 -3.09 -10.36 -10.41
C LEU A 56 -4.17 -9.37 -9.94
N TYR A 57 -4.99 -8.84 -10.85
CA TYR A 57 -6.13 -7.98 -10.51
C TYR A 57 -7.17 -8.76 -9.69
N ASP A 58 -7.56 -9.92 -10.20
CA ASP A 58 -8.52 -10.84 -9.56
C ASP A 58 -8.05 -11.23 -8.15
N TYR A 59 -6.75 -11.56 -8.00
CA TYR A 59 -6.13 -11.79 -6.70
C TYR A 59 -6.23 -10.57 -5.75
N CYS A 60 -5.93 -9.36 -6.24
CA CYS A 60 -5.99 -8.15 -5.43
C CYS A 60 -7.40 -7.86 -4.88
N ILE A 61 -8.45 -8.14 -5.66
CA ILE A 61 -9.84 -7.92 -5.25
C ILE A 61 -10.33 -9.05 -4.35
N CYS A 62 -10.16 -10.30 -4.79
CA CYS A 62 -10.78 -11.44 -4.13
C CYS A 62 -10.02 -11.90 -2.89
N ALA A 63 -8.68 -11.85 -2.90
CA ALA A 63 -7.84 -12.34 -1.80
C ALA A 63 -7.42 -11.22 -0.83
N LEU A 64 -7.04 -10.07 -1.38
CA LEU A 64 -6.53 -8.94 -0.57
C LEU A 64 -7.61 -7.90 -0.23
N HIS A 65 -8.83 -8.05 -0.77
CA HIS A 65 -9.95 -7.14 -0.55
C HIS A 65 -9.61 -5.66 -0.80
N LEU A 66 -8.72 -5.42 -1.78
CA LEU A 66 -8.37 -4.06 -2.16
C LEU A 66 -9.53 -3.39 -2.90
N SER A 67 -9.65 -2.09 -2.74
CA SER A 67 -10.62 -1.30 -3.51
C SER A 67 -10.34 -1.41 -5.01
N GLU A 68 -11.37 -1.71 -5.80
CA GLU A 68 -11.31 -1.75 -7.26
C GLU A 68 -10.71 -0.49 -7.87
N GLY A 69 -11.00 0.69 -7.29
CA GLY A 69 -10.44 1.96 -7.78
C GLY A 69 -8.93 2.10 -7.58
N ALA A 70 -8.35 1.42 -6.59
CA ALA A 70 -6.93 1.53 -6.25
C ALA A 70 -6.06 0.48 -6.96
N VAL A 71 -6.63 -0.68 -7.31
CA VAL A 71 -5.86 -1.81 -7.86
C VAL A 71 -5.20 -1.50 -9.21
N PRO A 72 -5.87 -0.88 -10.21
CA PRO A 72 -5.27 -0.60 -11.51
C PRO A 72 -3.99 0.24 -11.42
N ALA A 73 -4.02 1.30 -10.61
CA ALA A 73 -2.85 2.17 -10.42
C ALA A 73 -1.69 1.41 -9.76
N ARG A 74 -1.96 0.60 -8.72
CA ARG A 74 -0.95 -0.19 -8.02
C ARG A 74 -0.31 -1.24 -8.94
N ILE A 75 -1.12 -1.95 -9.74
CA ILE A 75 -0.62 -2.93 -10.72
C ILE A 75 0.19 -2.23 -11.82
N HIS A 76 -0.25 -1.06 -12.28
CA HIS A 76 0.51 -0.29 -13.27
C HIS A 76 1.90 0.08 -12.74
N VAL A 77 1.99 0.65 -11.54
CA VAL A 77 3.28 0.99 -10.92
C VAL A 77 4.12 -0.27 -10.70
N ALA A 78 3.53 -1.37 -10.23
CA ALA A 78 4.23 -2.64 -10.08
C ALA A 78 4.88 -3.11 -11.39
N ASN A 79 4.14 -3.04 -12.50
CA ASN A 79 4.64 -3.43 -13.82
C ASN A 79 5.72 -2.49 -14.36
N VAL A 80 5.61 -1.17 -14.12
CA VAL A 80 6.63 -0.18 -14.49
C VAL A 80 7.90 -0.37 -13.66
N SER A 81 7.76 -0.58 -12.35
CA SER A 81 8.85 -0.84 -11.42
C SER A 81 9.68 -2.08 -11.77
N ARG A 82 9.08 -3.08 -12.42
CA ARG A 82 9.85 -4.22 -12.97
C ARG A 82 10.77 -3.84 -14.11
N ARG A 83 10.38 -2.86 -14.94
CA ARG A 83 11.18 -2.37 -16.06
C ARG A 83 12.31 -1.45 -15.57
N PHE A 84 12.13 -0.83 -14.41
CA PHE A 84 13.05 0.12 -13.81
C PHE A 84 13.24 -0.19 -12.32
N PRO A 85 14.05 -1.19 -11.94
CA PRO A 85 14.22 -1.64 -10.55
C PRO A 85 14.63 -0.53 -9.56
N GLN A 86 15.27 0.54 -10.04
CA GLN A 86 15.57 1.73 -9.25
C GLN A 86 14.33 2.42 -8.66
N LEU A 87 13.16 2.27 -9.29
CA LEU A 87 11.90 2.78 -8.77
C LEU A 87 11.44 2.01 -7.53
N LEU A 88 11.72 0.70 -7.44
CA LEU A 88 11.45 -0.09 -6.23
C LEU A 88 12.32 0.37 -5.05
N VAL A 89 13.58 0.69 -5.33
CA VAL A 89 14.51 1.24 -4.32
C VAL A 89 14.06 2.62 -3.83
N ALA A 90 13.52 3.47 -4.72
CA ALA A 90 12.98 4.77 -4.34
C ALA A 90 11.71 4.65 -3.47
N LEU A 91 10.87 3.66 -3.77
CA LEU A 91 9.68 3.34 -2.98
C LEU A 91 10.03 2.82 -1.58
N ASP A 92 11.09 2.01 -1.44
CA ASP A 92 11.58 1.51 -0.14
C ASP A 92 12.29 2.59 0.69
N ARG A 93 12.95 3.57 0.03
CA ARG A 93 13.67 4.66 0.71
C ARG A 93 12.79 5.70 1.39
N GLN A 94 11.47 5.74 1.17
CA GLN A 94 10.56 6.63 1.90
C GLN A 94 10.39 6.27 3.39
N ARG A 95 11.09 5.24 3.88
CA ARG A 95 11.09 4.79 5.28
C ARG A 95 12.12 5.49 6.19
N ARG A 96 12.86 6.50 5.70
CA ARG A 96 13.85 7.25 6.49
C ARG A 96 13.42 8.68 6.76
#